data_AF-A0A945XTQ3-F1
#
_entry.id   AF-A0A945XTQ3-F1
#
_cell.length_a   1.000
_cell.length_b   1.000
_cell.length_c   1.000
_cell.angle_alpha   90.00
_cell.angle_beta   90.00
_cell.angle_gamma   90.00
#
_symmetry.space_group_name_H-M   'P 1'
#
loop_
_entity.id
_entity.type
_entity.pdbx_description
1 polymer ?
#
loop_
_entity_poly.entity_id
_entity_poly.type
_entity_poly.pdbx_seq_one_letter_code
_entity_poly.pdbx_strand_id
1 'polypeptide(L)'
;MKNLRKVALVGATLASLVLGGAAISADGQPPPLPIEPTGIIETLPKDYPASWFLVHDAAFFQMSDGKVYVIDIEGNNLHEQVKGTFNVVLMGNVLQSARRHEIYATETIHSRGTRGKRQDMVTIWDQETLSPMGEVLWPTPKRFMGIPQRFAMLLIDNDRWLAVANFSPATSVTLIDLDSRKIINEIQTLGCAFVYPTGERGFSSLCADGRFLSTELAEDGTVIARTRTDVFFDSDTTPIYERPAVIGDTAYFPSLAGLVYPVDISGKLAKVGEPWSLVSEAESAAKWAPAGIGLIDKDDLGRFYILMHPDSKDGSYQGGGPEVWVFDAAKQKRVLKISMKAWGLSLAVSRGKKPRLMVTNPTDMSLEIYDGLSGEFIKTITGFGQSTPLMMHSSR
;
A
#
# COMPACT_ATOMS: atom_id res chain seq x y z
N MET A 1 65.80 -42.56 5.54
CA MET A 1 66.24 -43.97 5.53
C MET A 1 65.14 -44.84 4.93
N LYS A 2 65.46 -45.56 3.85
CA LYS A 2 64.96 -46.88 3.35
C LYS A 2 63.49 -47.27 3.62
N ASN A 3 62.75 -47.96 2.77
CA ASN A 3 62.72 -48.30 1.35
C ASN A 3 61.47 -49.19 1.18
N LEU A 4 60.76 -49.05 0.06
CA LEU A 4 60.06 -50.08 -0.72
C LEU A 4 59.07 -51.11 -0.09
N ARG A 5 57.87 -51.09 -0.69
CA ARG A 5 57.09 -52.19 -1.33
C ARG A 5 57.00 -53.56 -0.62
N LYS A 6 55.76 -54.06 -0.49
CA LYS A 6 55.37 -55.39 -0.98
C LYS A 6 53.86 -55.49 -1.26
N VAL A 7 53.57 -56.01 -2.44
CA VAL A 7 52.28 -56.43 -3.00
C VAL A 7 51.95 -57.82 -2.45
N ALA A 8 50.69 -58.11 -2.17
CA ALA A 8 50.17 -59.47 -2.14
C ALA A 8 48.73 -59.49 -2.68
N LEU A 9 48.57 -60.30 -3.72
CA LEU A 9 47.37 -60.64 -4.48
C LEU A 9 46.71 -61.85 -3.81
N VAL A 10 45.39 -61.85 -3.61
CA VAL A 10 44.59 -63.08 -3.41
C VAL A 10 43.27 -62.90 -4.17
N GLY A 11 43.08 -63.69 -5.23
CA GLY A 11 41.78 -63.93 -5.87
C GLY A 11 40.95 -64.91 -5.02
N ALA A 12 39.71 -65.28 -5.32
CA ALA A 12 38.83 -65.05 -6.45
C ALA A 12 37.41 -65.47 -5.98
N THR A 13 36.34 -64.95 -6.58
CA THR A 13 35.17 -65.77 -6.97
C THR A 13 34.22 -64.94 -7.85
N LEU A 14 34.15 -65.29 -9.13
CA LEU A 14 33.11 -64.82 -10.05
C LEU A 14 31.82 -65.58 -9.76
N ALA A 15 30.73 -64.85 -9.49
CA ALA A 15 29.38 -65.35 -9.65
C ALA A 15 28.63 -64.40 -10.59
N SER A 16 28.34 -64.91 -11.78
CA SER A 16 27.60 -64.24 -12.84
C SER A 16 26.14 -64.04 -12.41
N LEU A 17 25.73 -62.79 -12.13
CA LEU A 17 24.32 -62.42 -12.10
C LEU A 17 24.00 -61.57 -13.33
N VAL A 18 23.13 -62.14 -14.17
CA VAL A 18 22.50 -61.49 -15.32
C VAL A 18 21.78 -60.24 -14.82
N LEU A 19 22.20 -59.06 -15.28
CA LEU A 19 21.43 -57.83 -15.13
C LEU A 19 20.15 -57.94 -15.98
N GLY A 20 19.08 -58.46 -15.38
CA GLY A 20 17.73 -58.17 -15.82
C GLY A 20 17.44 -56.71 -15.50
N GLY A 21 17.56 -55.83 -16.49
CA GLY A 21 17.07 -54.47 -16.40
C GLY A 21 15.56 -54.50 -16.19
N ALA A 22 15.12 -54.38 -14.95
CA ALA A 22 13.74 -54.11 -14.64
C ALA A 22 13.42 -52.73 -15.19
N ALA A 23 12.67 -52.69 -16.29
CA ALA A 23 11.93 -51.50 -16.69
C ALA A 23 10.98 -51.18 -15.54
N ILE A 24 11.34 -50.19 -14.73
CA ILE A 24 10.43 -49.60 -13.76
C ILE A 24 9.32 -48.98 -14.60
N SER A 25 8.15 -49.64 -14.62
CA SER A 25 6.94 -49.07 -15.22
C SER A 25 6.68 -47.74 -14.54
N ALA A 26 6.63 -46.67 -15.34
CA ALA A 26 6.28 -45.32 -14.93
C ALA A 26 4.77 -45.18 -14.68
N ASP A 27 4.17 -46.16 -13.98
CA ASP A 27 2.78 -46.06 -13.54
C ASP A 27 2.73 -45.11 -12.34
N GLY A 28 2.29 -43.87 -12.59
CA GLY A 28 2.06 -42.86 -11.57
C GLY A 28 2.76 -41.52 -11.77
N GLN A 29 3.56 -41.34 -12.83
CA GLN A 29 4.02 -40.01 -13.20
C GLN A 29 2.91 -39.27 -13.98
N PRO A 30 2.53 -38.04 -13.59
CA PRO A 30 1.65 -37.24 -14.42
C PRO A 30 2.26 -37.11 -15.83
N PRO A 31 1.43 -37.02 -16.88
CA PRO A 31 1.94 -36.87 -18.24
C PRO A 31 2.93 -35.70 -18.29
N PRO A 32 4.00 -35.80 -19.11
CA PRO A 32 4.94 -34.70 -19.28
C PRO A 32 4.16 -33.44 -19.66
N LEU A 33 4.48 -32.34 -18.98
CA LEU A 33 3.85 -31.05 -19.25
C LEU A 33 4.04 -30.69 -20.73
N PRO A 34 3.05 -30.02 -21.37
CA PRO A 34 3.22 -29.50 -22.72
C PRO A 34 4.49 -28.65 -22.82
N ILE A 35 5.17 -28.71 -23.96
CA ILE A 35 6.29 -27.81 -24.24
C ILE A 35 5.74 -26.39 -24.25
N GLU A 36 6.13 -25.58 -23.27
CA GLU A 36 5.75 -24.18 -23.22
C GLU A 36 6.45 -23.41 -24.35
N PRO A 37 5.73 -22.56 -25.10
CA PRO A 37 6.35 -21.68 -26.07
C PRO A 37 7.30 -20.70 -25.35
N THR A 38 8.55 -20.63 -25.81
CA THR A 38 9.57 -19.76 -25.19
C THR A 38 9.54 -18.36 -25.79
N GLY A 39 10.00 -17.36 -25.03
CA GLY A 39 10.11 -15.98 -25.48
C GLY A 39 8.80 -15.18 -25.46
N ILE A 40 7.75 -15.69 -24.82
CA ILE A 40 6.52 -14.94 -24.56
C ILE A 40 6.70 -14.15 -23.26
N ILE A 41 6.50 -12.84 -23.34
CA ILE A 41 6.36 -11.96 -22.17
C ILE A 41 4.90 -11.56 -22.12
N GLU A 42 4.18 -12.07 -21.14
CA GLU A 42 2.77 -11.74 -20.92
C GLU A 42 2.63 -10.28 -20.50
N THR A 43 1.51 -9.66 -20.88
CA THR A 43 1.17 -8.29 -20.48
C THR A 43 -0.16 -8.26 -19.75
N LEU A 44 -0.30 -7.26 -18.90
CA LEU A 44 -1.51 -6.95 -18.16
C LEU A 44 -2.43 -6.05 -19.01
N PRO A 45 -3.74 -6.03 -18.74
CA PRO A 45 -4.63 -5.08 -19.38
C PRO A 45 -4.25 -3.65 -19.00
N LYS A 46 -4.38 -2.75 -19.97
CA LYS A 46 -4.18 -1.30 -19.82
C LYS A 46 -4.98 -0.70 -18.67
N ASP A 47 -6.23 -1.12 -18.57
CA ASP A 47 -7.15 -0.76 -17.50
C ASP A 47 -7.33 -1.94 -16.57
N TYR A 48 -6.85 -1.81 -15.33
CA TYR A 48 -6.96 -2.88 -14.36
C TYR A 48 -8.43 -3.11 -13.94
N PRO A 49 -8.92 -4.35 -13.96
CA PRO A 49 -10.24 -4.68 -13.44
C PRO A 49 -10.45 -4.22 -12.01
N ALA A 50 -11.71 -3.93 -11.65
CA ALA A 50 -12.05 -3.49 -10.29
C ALA A 50 -11.75 -4.55 -9.22
N SER A 51 -11.64 -5.84 -9.59
CA SER A 51 -11.23 -6.92 -8.68
C SER A 51 -9.74 -6.92 -8.35
N TRP A 52 -8.94 -6.07 -9.01
CA TRP A 52 -7.49 -6.08 -8.83
C TRP A 52 -7.06 -5.16 -7.70
N PHE A 53 -6.04 -5.59 -6.98
CA PHE A 53 -5.39 -4.85 -5.91
C PHE A 53 -3.88 -4.83 -6.14
N LEU A 54 -3.26 -3.69 -5.84
CA LEU A 54 -1.83 -3.57 -5.66
C LEU A 54 -1.53 -3.78 -4.19
N VAL A 55 -0.90 -4.90 -3.86
CA VAL A 55 -0.55 -5.29 -2.51
C VAL A 55 0.91 -4.98 -2.28
N HIS A 56 1.17 -3.91 -1.53
CA HIS A 56 2.51 -3.47 -1.21
C HIS A 56 3.06 -4.28 -0.03
N ASP A 57 3.85 -5.29 -0.39
CA ASP A 57 4.69 -6.06 0.51
C ASP A 57 5.96 -5.27 0.80
N ALA A 58 5.93 -4.54 1.91
CA ALA A 58 7.04 -3.71 2.37
C ALA A 58 8.29 -4.52 2.75
N ALA A 59 8.18 -5.85 2.87
CA ALA A 59 9.23 -6.75 3.30
C ALA A 59 9.94 -6.19 4.56
N PHE A 60 9.19 -5.96 5.65
CA PHE A 60 9.61 -5.08 6.76
C PHE A 60 10.98 -5.46 7.37
N PHE A 61 11.31 -6.75 7.42
CA PHE A 61 12.58 -7.26 7.94
C PHE A 61 13.71 -7.36 6.90
N GLN A 62 13.40 -7.09 5.63
CA GLN A 62 14.32 -7.10 4.49
C GLN A 62 13.90 -6.02 3.47
N MET A 63 13.79 -4.76 3.95
CA MET A 63 13.16 -3.66 3.20
C MET A 63 13.80 -3.37 1.83
N SER A 64 15.02 -3.84 1.59
CA SER A 64 15.68 -3.76 0.28
C SER A 64 14.93 -4.56 -0.81
N ASP A 65 14.13 -5.54 -0.42
CA ASP A 65 13.37 -6.44 -1.29
C ASP A 65 11.85 -6.11 -1.27
N GLY A 66 11.50 -4.89 -0.86
CA GLY A 66 10.13 -4.41 -0.91
C GLY A 66 9.58 -4.47 -2.34
N LYS A 67 8.31 -4.86 -2.48
CA LYS A 67 7.67 -5.15 -3.76
C LYS A 67 6.16 -4.99 -3.69
N VAL A 68 5.54 -4.87 -4.86
CA VAL A 68 4.10 -4.78 -5.00
C VAL A 68 3.62 -5.94 -5.86
N TYR A 69 2.69 -6.72 -5.34
CA TYR A 69 1.97 -7.72 -6.12
C TYR A 69 0.73 -7.10 -6.76
N VAL A 70 0.47 -7.43 -8.02
CA VAL A 70 -0.84 -7.21 -8.65
C VAL A 70 -1.65 -8.48 -8.44
N ILE A 71 -2.72 -8.38 -7.65
CA ILE A 71 -3.56 -9.52 -7.24
C ILE A 71 -4.99 -9.34 -7.73
N ASP A 72 -5.51 -10.31 -8.46
CA ASP A 72 -6.92 -10.45 -8.80
C ASP A 72 -7.64 -11.34 -7.80
N ILE A 73 -8.60 -10.79 -7.07
CA ILE A 73 -9.30 -11.54 -6.02
C ILE A 73 -10.35 -12.51 -6.56
N GLU A 74 -10.73 -12.40 -7.84
CA GLU A 74 -11.70 -13.32 -8.44
C GLU A 74 -11.07 -14.65 -8.87
N GLY A 75 -9.72 -14.71 -8.98
CA GLY A 75 -9.00 -15.95 -9.25
C GLY A 75 -9.24 -17.03 -8.18
N ASN A 76 -9.27 -18.29 -8.61
CA ASN A 76 -9.54 -19.44 -7.74
C ASN A 76 -8.29 -20.04 -7.10
N ASN A 77 -7.12 -19.80 -7.70
CA ASN A 77 -5.83 -20.32 -7.26
C ASN A 77 -4.74 -19.26 -7.47
N LEU A 78 -3.55 -19.48 -6.93
CA LEU A 78 -2.46 -18.49 -6.97
C LEU A 78 -2.03 -18.09 -8.38
N HIS A 79 -2.01 -19.03 -9.33
CA HIS A 79 -1.66 -18.74 -10.72
C HIS A 79 -2.68 -17.80 -11.38
N GLU A 80 -3.97 -17.94 -11.05
CA GLU A 80 -5.00 -17.00 -11.50
C GLU A 80 -4.99 -15.68 -10.72
N GLN A 81 -4.61 -15.70 -9.45
CA GLN A 81 -4.66 -14.53 -8.57
C GLN A 81 -3.47 -13.59 -8.79
N VAL A 82 -2.25 -14.10 -8.86
CA VAL A 82 -1.04 -13.27 -8.99
C VAL A 82 -0.82 -12.92 -10.45
N LYS A 83 -1.00 -11.66 -10.81
CA LYS A 83 -0.88 -11.15 -12.18
C LYS A 83 0.53 -10.68 -12.51
N GLY A 84 1.25 -10.18 -11.50
CA GLY A 84 2.61 -9.71 -11.67
C GLY A 84 3.17 -9.09 -10.41
N THR A 85 4.42 -8.67 -10.47
CA THR A 85 5.10 -7.98 -9.37
C THR A 85 6.11 -6.97 -9.89
N PHE A 86 6.34 -5.90 -9.13
CA PHE A 86 7.40 -4.93 -9.37
C PHE A 86 7.99 -4.47 -8.03
N ASN A 87 9.23 -3.97 -8.05
CA ASN A 87 9.95 -3.63 -6.83
C ASN A 87 9.58 -2.23 -6.34
N VAL A 88 9.53 -2.09 -5.02
CA VAL A 88 9.35 -0.82 -4.31
C VAL A 88 10.25 -0.84 -3.08
N VAL A 89 11.45 -0.31 -3.25
CA VAL A 89 12.57 -0.54 -2.33
C VAL A 89 12.61 0.45 -1.16
N LEU A 90 12.99 -0.06 0.02
CA LEU A 90 13.18 0.67 1.28
C LEU A 90 11.95 1.45 1.73
N MET A 91 10.83 0.74 1.91
CA MET A 91 9.59 1.34 2.43
C MET A 91 9.11 2.49 1.54
N GLY A 92 9.00 2.20 0.25
CA GLY A 92 8.49 3.15 -0.73
C GLY A 92 7.01 3.46 -0.54
N ASN A 93 6.49 4.39 -1.33
CA ASN A 93 5.07 4.68 -1.41
C ASN A 93 4.61 4.43 -2.84
N VAL A 94 3.36 4.06 -3.02
CA VAL A 94 2.81 3.70 -4.34
C VAL A 94 1.58 4.54 -4.64
N LEU A 95 1.49 5.04 -5.87
CA LEU A 95 0.33 5.76 -6.39
C LEU A 95 0.11 5.36 -7.86
N GLN A 96 -1.14 5.26 -8.28
CA GLN A 96 -1.52 4.87 -9.65
C GLN A 96 -2.18 6.06 -10.35
N SER A 97 -1.88 6.26 -11.64
CA SER A 97 -2.67 7.10 -12.54
C SER A 97 -3.33 6.23 -13.60
N ALA A 98 -4.65 6.05 -13.49
CA ALA A 98 -5.43 5.35 -14.51
C ALA A 98 -5.40 6.09 -15.86
N ARG A 99 -5.35 7.43 -15.83
CA ARG A 99 -5.32 8.26 -17.05
C ARG A 99 -4.02 8.08 -17.84
N ARG A 100 -2.90 7.90 -17.13
CA ARG A 100 -1.58 7.76 -17.75
C ARG A 100 -1.16 6.32 -17.94
N HIS A 101 -1.86 5.37 -17.30
CA HIS A 101 -1.47 3.96 -17.25
C HIS A 101 -0.06 3.80 -16.67
N GLU A 102 0.26 4.63 -15.68
CA GLU A 102 1.56 4.71 -15.00
C GLU A 102 1.36 4.47 -13.50
N ILE A 103 2.30 3.74 -12.89
CA ILE A 103 2.40 3.55 -11.44
C ILE A 103 3.67 4.27 -10.96
N TYR A 104 3.53 5.07 -9.90
CA TYR A 104 4.62 5.81 -9.29
C TYR A 104 5.03 5.13 -8.00
N ALA A 105 6.33 4.91 -7.84
CA ALA A 105 6.91 4.38 -6.62
C ALA A 105 8.00 5.32 -6.10
N THR A 106 7.90 5.81 -4.87
CA THR A 106 9.03 6.50 -4.24
C THR A 106 10.01 5.45 -3.73
N GLU A 107 11.29 5.53 -4.07
CA GLU A 107 12.28 4.53 -3.67
C GLU A 107 13.54 5.17 -3.10
N THR A 108 14.25 4.42 -2.27
CA THR A 108 15.61 4.77 -1.84
C THR A 108 16.53 3.59 -2.12
N ILE A 109 17.67 3.85 -2.75
CA ILE A 109 18.73 2.86 -2.95
C ILE A 109 20.05 3.39 -2.39
N HIS A 110 20.98 2.47 -2.15
CA HIS A 110 22.36 2.81 -1.83
C HIS A 110 23.32 2.13 -2.80
N SER A 111 24.46 2.76 -3.05
CA SER A 111 25.45 2.24 -3.99
C SER A 111 26.05 0.87 -3.62
N ARG A 112 25.84 0.37 -2.39
CA ARG A 112 26.32 -0.94 -1.92
C ARG A 112 25.29 -1.61 -1.01
N GLY A 113 24.13 -1.98 -1.56
CA GLY A 113 23.05 -2.63 -0.80
C GLY A 113 22.42 -1.66 0.20
N THR A 114 22.75 -1.78 1.48
CA THR A 114 22.20 -0.96 2.57
C THR A 114 23.11 0.21 3.00
N ARG A 115 24.24 0.43 2.31
CA ARG A 115 25.22 1.46 2.67
C ARG A 115 25.83 2.15 1.45
N GLY A 116 26.53 3.25 1.69
CA GLY A 116 27.19 4.03 0.64
C GLY A 116 26.40 5.26 0.26
N LYS A 117 26.52 5.70 -1.00
CA LYS A 117 25.81 6.88 -1.50
C LYS A 117 24.31 6.56 -1.57
N ARG A 118 23.51 7.25 -0.76
CA ARG A 118 22.04 7.21 -0.82
C ARG A 118 21.55 7.97 -2.05
N GLN A 119 20.56 7.41 -2.73
CA GLN A 119 19.82 8.06 -3.81
C GLN A 119 18.32 7.85 -3.55
N ASP A 120 17.56 8.93 -3.63
CA ASP A 120 16.09 8.88 -3.56
C ASP A 120 15.53 9.20 -4.95
N MET A 121 14.47 8.51 -5.34
CA MET A 121 13.84 8.68 -6.66
C MET A 121 12.33 8.40 -6.62
N VAL A 122 11.65 8.83 -7.69
CA VAL A 122 10.37 8.27 -8.11
C VAL A 122 10.68 7.41 -9.31
N THR A 123 10.33 6.13 -9.23
CA THR A 123 10.33 5.22 -10.36
C THR A 123 8.93 5.22 -10.97
N ILE A 124 8.87 5.39 -12.29
CA ILE A 124 7.65 5.36 -13.08
C ILE A 124 7.59 3.99 -13.75
N TRP A 125 6.56 3.23 -13.44
CA TRP A 125 6.32 1.89 -13.97
C TRP A 125 5.19 1.92 -14.99
N ASP A 126 5.36 1.17 -16.06
CA ASP A 126 4.31 0.92 -17.04
C ASP A 126 3.29 -0.07 -16.46
N GLN A 127 2.00 0.25 -16.52
CA GLN A 127 0.96 -0.57 -15.90
C GLN A 127 0.71 -1.88 -16.67
N GLU A 128 0.96 -1.94 -17.98
CA GLU A 128 0.74 -3.17 -18.75
C GLU A 128 1.88 -4.18 -18.58
N THR A 129 3.12 -3.70 -18.53
CA THR A 129 4.32 -4.54 -18.55
C THR A 129 5.03 -4.64 -17.21
N LEU A 130 4.63 -3.82 -16.23
CA LEU A 130 5.31 -3.67 -14.94
C LEU A 130 6.81 -3.38 -15.06
N SER A 131 7.22 -2.80 -16.19
CA SER A 131 8.62 -2.45 -16.46
C SER A 131 8.86 -0.97 -16.13
N PRO A 132 10.06 -0.61 -15.65
CA PRO A 132 10.37 0.78 -15.36
C PRO A 132 10.48 1.58 -16.66
N MET A 133 9.68 2.65 -16.76
CA MET A 133 9.68 3.58 -17.89
C MET A 133 10.67 4.73 -17.70
N GLY A 134 11.04 5.04 -16.46
CA GLY A 134 11.96 6.13 -16.13
C GLY A 134 12.01 6.43 -14.64
N GLU A 135 12.98 7.25 -14.27
CA GLU A 135 13.24 7.64 -12.88
C GLU A 135 13.42 9.15 -12.77
N VAL A 136 12.88 9.75 -11.71
CA VAL A 136 13.13 11.15 -11.35
C VAL A 136 13.91 11.17 -10.05
N LEU A 137 15.21 11.49 -10.15
CA LEU A 137 16.13 11.46 -9.01
C LEU A 137 16.08 12.78 -8.23
N TRP A 138 16.10 12.67 -6.90
CA TRP A 138 16.29 13.83 -6.04
C TRP A 138 17.74 14.33 -6.14
N PRO A 139 17.97 15.65 -6.29
CA PRO A 139 19.31 16.21 -6.24
C PRO A 139 20.01 15.99 -4.89
N THR A 140 19.23 15.95 -3.81
CA THR A 140 19.69 15.65 -2.46
C THR A 140 18.65 14.76 -1.78
N PRO A 141 19.04 13.62 -1.18
CA PRO A 141 18.11 12.72 -0.51
C PRO A 141 17.32 13.41 0.59
N LYS A 142 15.99 13.29 0.55
CA LYS A 142 15.04 13.91 1.50
C LYS A 142 13.67 13.22 1.55
N ARG A 143 13.49 12.13 0.78
CA ARG A 143 12.25 11.37 0.73
C ARG A 143 11.80 11.00 2.14
N PHE A 144 10.49 11.07 2.39
CA PHE A 144 9.90 10.45 3.57
C PHE A 144 10.19 8.95 3.56
N MET A 145 10.89 8.46 4.59
CA MET A 145 11.14 7.05 4.83
C MET A 145 10.50 6.65 6.17
N GLY A 146 9.32 6.08 6.11
CA GLY A 146 8.56 5.54 7.23
C GLY A 146 7.57 4.52 6.70
N ILE A 147 6.71 3.96 7.56
CA ILE A 147 5.63 3.06 7.12
C ILE A 147 4.90 3.69 5.92
N PRO A 148 4.56 2.94 4.85
CA PRO A 148 4.05 3.53 3.62
C PRO A 148 2.70 4.24 3.86
N GLN A 149 2.51 5.38 3.22
CA GLN A 149 1.36 6.27 3.42
C GLN A 149 0.71 6.58 2.07
N ARG A 150 -0.63 6.47 2.00
CA ARG A 150 -1.39 6.77 0.77
C ARG A 150 -1.23 8.23 0.33
N PHE A 151 -1.08 9.14 1.29
CA PHE A 151 -0.95 10.58 1.06
C PHE A 151 0.50 11.08 1.13
N ALA A 152 1.49 10.18 1.04
CA ALA A 152 2.87 10.58 0.76
C ALA A 152 3.06 11.05 -0.68
N MET A 153 2.14 10.69 -1.57
CA MET A 153 2.08 11.17 -2.94
C MET A 153 0.67 11.61 -3.31
N LEU A 154 0.56 12.59 -4.19
CA LEU A 154 -0.69 13.07 -4.71
C LEU A 154 -0.52 13.47 -6.18
N LEU A 155 -1.45 13.00 -7.02
CA LEU A 155 -1.60 13.49 -8.38
C LEU A 155 -2.46 14.76 -8.36
N ILE A 156 -1.98 15.81 -9.01
CA ILE A 156 -2.67 17.11 -9.12
C ILE A 156 -2.66 17.59 -10.57
N ASP A 157 -3.51 18.57 -10.87
CA ASP A 157 -3.69 19.12 -12.23
C ASP A 157 -4.00 18.01 -13.24
N ASN A 158 -5.06 17.24 -12.97
CA ASN A 158 -5.49 16.10 -13.78
C ASN A 158 -4.35 15.10 -14.04
N ASP A 159 -3.61 14.65 -13.02
CA ASP A 159 -2.45 13.76 -13.14
C ASP A 159 -1.28 14.30 -13.99
N ARG A 160 -1.21 15.61 -14.25
CA ARG A 160 -0.03 16.18 -14.90
C ARG A 160 1.15 16.28 -13.93
N TRP A 161 0.86 16.60 -12.68
CA TRP A 161 1.88 16.76 -11.65
C TRP A 161 1.77 15.70 -10.57
N LEU A 162 2.92 15.27 -10.06
CA LEU A 162 3.06 14.43 -8.89
C LEU A 162 3.69 15.24 -7.76
N ALA A 163 2.92 15.47 -6.70
CA ALA A 163 3.40 16.03 -5.45
C ALA A 163 3.88 14.89 -4.55
N VAL A 164 5.13 14.96 -4.06
CA VAL A 164 5.76 13.92 -3.23
C VAL A 164 6.24 14.52 -1.92
N ALA A 165 5.78 13.98 -0.80
CA ALA A 165 6.15 14.43 0.54
C ALA A 165 7.59 14.04 0.90
N ASN A 166 8.35 15.03 1.36
CA ASN A 166 9.67 14.91 1.95
C ASN A 166 9.58 15.15 3.45
N PHE A 167 10.55 14.63 4.22
CA PHE A 167 10.53 14.75 5.67
C PHE A 167 11.82 15.33 6.27
N SER A 168 12.99 14.87 5.81
CA SER A 168 14.29 15.26 6.38
C SER A 168 15.13 15.98 5.33
N PRO A 169 15.83 17.10 5.65
CA PRO A 169 16.02 17.70 6.98
C PRO A 169 14.86 18.59 7.46
N ALA A 170 13.92 18.92 6.58
CA ALA A 170 12.71 19.66 6.89
C ALA A 170 11.56 19.16 6.00
N THR A 171 10.32 19.33 6.45
CA THR A 171 9.15 18.89 5.68
C THR A 171 8.97 19.79 4.45
N SER A 172 8.89 19.16 3.29
CA SER A 172 8.64 19.83 2.02
C SER A 172 7.89 18.90 1.06
N VAL A 173 7.47 19.43 -0.07
CA VAL A 173 6.83 18.67 -1.15
C VAL A 173 7.63 18.91 -2.42
N THR A 174 8.17 17.84 -3.00
CA THR A 174 8.74 17.88 -4.35
C THR A 174 7.59 17.82 -5.36
N LEU A 175 7.55 18.78 -6.27
CA LEU A 175 6.57 18.80 -7.37
C LEU A 175 7.26 18.36 -8.66
N ILE A 176 6.75 17.30 -9.27
CA ILE A 176 7.26 16.69 -10.49
C ILE A 176 6.26 16.91 -11.62
N ASP A 177 6.70 17.47 -12.74
CA ASP A 177 5.93 17.46 -13.98
C ASP A 177 6.14 16.11 -14.68
N LEU A 178 5.06 15.35 -14.85
CA LEU A 178 5.10 13.98 -15.37
C LEU A 178 5.22 13.90 -16.89
N ASP A 179 4.89 14.99 -17.61
CA ASP A 179 5.07 15.07 -19.05
C ASP A 179 6.54 15.26 -19.40
N SER A 180 7.23 16.13 -18.65
CA SER A 180 8.67 16.35 -18.80
C SER A 180 9.53 15.41 -17.95
N ARG A 181 8.93 14.70 -16.99
CA ARG A 181 9.56 13.84 -15.97
C ARG A 181 10.68 14.58 -15.21
N LYS A 182 10.38 15.80 -14.77
CA LYS A 182 11.34 16.67 -14.09
C LYS A 182 10.75 17.26 -12.83
N ILE A 183 11.61 17.45 -11.82
CA ILE A 183 11.27 18.27 -10.66
C ILE A 183 11.16 19.73 -11.13
N ILE A 184 9.99 20.33 -10.92
CA ILE A 184 9.71 21.72 -11.28
C ILE A 184 9.69 22.65 -10.07
N ASN A 185 9.46 22.12 -8.87
CA ASN A 185 9.47 22.92 -7.65
C ASN A 185 9.75 22.08 -6.40
N GLU A 186 10.18 22.73 -5.32
CA GLU A 186 10.18 22.19 -3.97
C GLU A 186 9.52 23.18 -3.01
N ILE A 187 8.44 22.74 -2.38
CA ILE A 187 7.54 23.59 -1.61
C ILE A 187 7.70 23.26 -0.14
N GLN A 188 8.22 24.21 0.66
CA GLN A 188 8.32 24.02 2.11
C GLN A 188 6.93 23.96 2.75
N THR A 189 6.71 22.97 3.63
CA THR A 189 5.44 22.76 4.35
C THR A 189 5.52 23.13 5.83
N LEU A 190 6.66 23.66 6.29
CA LEU A 190 6.81 24.32 7.59
C LEU A 190 6.36 23.48 8.81
N GLY A 191 6.74 22.19 8.84
CA GLY A 191 6.38 21.27 9.92
C GLY A 191 5.08 20.49 9.69
N CYS A 192 4.44 20.64 8.53
CA CYS A 192 3.24 19.91 8.16
C CYS A 192 3.57 18.70 7.27
N ALA A 193 2.95 17.56 7.56
CA ALA A 193 3.19 16.28 6.90
C ALA A 193 2.15 15.99 5.82
N PHE A 194 2.59 15.20 4.83
CA PHE A 194 1.79 14.61 3.75
C PHE A 194 1.08 15.63 2.82
N VAL A 195 0.46 15.11 1.77
CA VAL A 195 -0.18 15.87 0.70
C VAL A 195 -1.61 15.38 0.49
N TYR A 196 -2.57 16.14 1.00
CA TYR A 196 -4.01 15.87 0.82
C TYR A 196 -4.54 16.72 -0.33
N PRO A 197 -5.41 16.18 -1.20
CA PRO A 197 -6.03 16.98 -2.26
C PRO A 197 -6.75 18.19 -1.67
N THR A 198 -6.58 19.37 -2.25
CA THR A 198 -7.29 20.59 -1.85
C THR A 198 -7.29 21.58 -3.01
N GLY A 199 -8.49 21.96 -3.47
CA GLY A 199 -8.68 22.82 -4.62
C GLY A 199 -8.27 22.16 -5.95
N GLU A 200 -8.37 22.92 -7.04
CA GLU A 200 -8.08 22.44 -8.40
C GLU A 200 -6.58 22.17 -8.63
N ARG A 201 -5.72 23.09 -8.19
CA ARG A 201 -4.26 23.02 -8.31
C ARG A 201 -3.62 23.39 -6.97
N GLY A 202 -3.70 22.46 -6.03
CA GLY A 202 -3.19 22.68 -4.69
C GLY A 202 -3.19 21.41 -3.85
N PHE A 203 -2.74 21.57 -2.62
CA PHE A 203 -2.79 20.52 -1.62
C PHE A 203 -2.83 21.14 -0.22
N SER A 204 -3.32 20.37 0.75
CA SER A 204 -3.14 20.68 2.16
C SER A 204 -2.15 19.70 2.80
N SER A 205 -1.43 20.16 3.81
CA SER A 205 -0.60 19.33 4.68
C SER A 205 -1.07 19.45 6.13
N LEU A 206 -1.00 18.37 6.90
CA LEU A 206 -1.47 18.33 8.29
C LEU A 206 -0.33 18.71 9.23
N CYS A 207 -0.53 19.71 10.07
CA CYS A 207 0.49 20.33 10.91
C CYS A 207 0.45 19.81 12.35
N ALA A 208 1.62 19.71 12.99
CA ALA A 208 1.71 19.29 14.38
C ALA A 208 1.02 20.25 15.37
N ASP A 209 0.79 21.51 14.98
CA ASP A 209 0.10 22.54 15.75
C ASP A 209 -1.44 22.48 15.61
N GLY A 210 -1.99 21.39 15.10
CA GLY A 210 -3.44 21.15 15.10
C GLY A 210 -4.18 21.75 13.90
N ARG A 211 -3.46 22.17 12.85
CA ARG A 211 -4.00 22.90 11.69
C ARG A 211 -3.73 22.17 10.38
N PHE A 212 -4.44 22.56 9.32
CA PHE A 212 -3.97 22.35 7.95
C PHE A 212 -3.20 23.56 7.44
N LEU A 213 -2.20 23.32 6.59
CA LEU A 213 -1.57 24.31 5.73
C LEU A 213 -1.98 24.03 4.29
N SER A 214 -2.89 24.82 3.74
CA SER A 214 -3.29 24.75 2.32
C SER A 214 -2.35 25.59 1.47
N THR A 215 -1.85 24.98 0.39
CA THR A 215 -0.98 25.60 -0.60
C THR A 215 -1.68 25.64 -1.95
N GLU A 216 -1.79 26.84 -2.53
CA GLU A 216 -2.32 27.07 -3.87
C GLU A 216 -1.17 27.22 -4.87
N LEU A 217 -1.28 26.58 -6.04
CA LEU A 217 -0.28 26.60 -7.10
C LEU A 217 -0.80 27.31 -8.35
N ALA A 218 0.09 28.05 -9.01
CA ALA A 218 -0.13 28.60 -10.33
C ALA A 218 0.04 27.52 -11.41
N GLU A 219 -0.28 27.84 -12.67
CA GLU A 219 -0.21 26.90 -13.80
C GLU A 219 1.21 26.42 -14.14
N ASP A 220 2.23 27.11 -13.64
CA ASP A 220 3.65 26.77 -13.78
C ASP A 220 4.20 26.02 -12.56
N GLY A 221 3.35 25.72 -11.56
CA GLY A 221 3.74 25.04 -10.33
C GLY A 221 4.36 25.95 -9.27
N THR A 222 4.41 27.27 -9.49
CA THR A 222 4.83 28.23 -8.45
C THR A 222 3.75 28.43 -7.39
N VAL A 223 4.17 28.77 -6.16
CA VAL A 223 3.25 28.95 -5.04
C VAL A 223 2.58 30.32 -5.13
N ILE A 224 1.24 30.33 -5.22
CA ILE A 224 0.43 31.56 -5.17
C ILE A 224 0.21 32.00 -3.72
N ALA A 225 -0.26 31.07 -2.90
CA ALA A 225 -0.68 31.35 -1.54
C ALA A 225 -0.44 30.16 -0.61
N ARG A 226 -0.27 30.50 0.67
CA ARG A 226 -0.22 29.55 1.77
C ARG A 226 -1.11 30.05 2.89
N THR A 227 -2.07 29.26 3.30
CA THR A 227 -3.05 29.66 4.31
C THR A 227 -3.25 28.53 5.31
N ARG A 228 -3.21 28.86 6.60
CA ARG A 228 -3.50 27.91 7.67
C ARG A 228 -4.97 27.98 8.06
N THR A 229 -5.53 26.84 8.42
CA THR A 229 -6.84 26.78 9.07
C THR A 229 -6.74 27.19 10.54
N ASP A 230 -7.89 27.30 11.19
CA ASP A 230 -7.97 27.27 12.64
C ASP A 230 -7.51 25.90 13.18
N VAL A 231 -7.16 25.89 14.47
CA VAL A 231 -6.81 24.67 15.20
C VAL A 231 -8.07 23.83 15.38
N PHE A 232 -8.00 22.53 15.07
CA PHE A 232 -9.14 21.61 15.21
C PHE A 232 -8.82 20.31 15.97
N PHE A 233 -7.55 20.05 16.24
CA PHE A 233 -7.09 18.95 17.08
C PHE A 233 -5.84 19.36 17.86
N ASP A 234 -5.50 18.59 18.88
CA ASP A 234 -4.28 18.74 19.66
C ASP A 234 -3.51 17.43 19.64
N SER A 235 -2.24 17.47 19.25
CA SER A 235 -1.41 16.28 19.03
C SER A 235 -1.17 15.46 20.32
N ASP A 236 -1.24 16.08 21.49
CA ASP A 236 -0.96 15.43 22.76
C ASP A 236 -2.23 14.88 23.43
N THR A 237 -3.37 15.58 23.28
CA THR A 237 -4.59 15.31 24.04
C THR A 237 -5.78 14.83 23.21
N THR A 238 -5.84 15.21 21.93
CA THR A 238 -6.91 14.79 21.00
C THR A 238 -6.34 14.34 19.65
N PRO A 239 -5.37 13.40 19.64
CA PRO A 239 -4.68 13.02 18.42
C PRO A 239 -5.65 12.43 17.39
N ILE A 240 -5.36 12.74 16.13
CA ILE A 240 -6.06 12.20 14.97
C ILE A 240 -5.15 11.30 14.15
N TYR A 241 -5.77 10.42 13.37
CA TYR A 241 -5.11 9.71 12.30
C TYR A 241 -4.96 10.63 11.09
N GLU A 242 -3.75 10.72 10.57
CA GLU A 242 -3.35 11.42 9.36
C GLU A 242 -3.79 10.70 8.06
N ARG A 243 -4.64 9.69 8.19
CA ARG A 243 -5.04 8.76 7.13
C ARG A 243 -6.55 8.91 6.91
N PRO A 244 -7.01 9.78 5.99
CA PRO A 244 -8.42 9.94 5.71
C PRO A 244 -8.93 8.97 4.65
N ALA A 245 -10.24 8.72 4.67
CA ALA A 245 -10.97 8.31 3.47
C ALA A 245 -11.41 9.55 2.70
N VAL A 246 -11.14 9.61 1.39
CA VAL A 246 -11.55 10.75 0.55
C VAL A 246 -12.71 10.33 -0.36
N ILE A 247 -13.90 10.85 -0.10
CA ILE A 247 -15.14 10.58 -0.85
C ILE A 247 -15.62 11.90 -1.47
N GLY A 248 -15.61 11.97 -2.80
CA GLY A 248 -15.88 13.21 -3.52
C GLY A 248 -14.92 14.31 -3.04
N ASP A 249 -15.48 15.45 -2.64
CA ASP A 249 -14.71 16.60 -2.16
C ASP A 249 -14.57 16.65 -0.63
N THR A 250 -14.72 15.51 0.06
CA THR A 250 -14.59 15.45 1.52
C THR A 250 -13.60 14.38 1.95
N ALA A 251 -12.63 14.78 2.76
CA ALA A 251 -11.69 13.90 3.44
C ALA A 251 -12.14 13.65 4.89
N TYR A 252 -12.31 12.40 5.29
CA TYR A 252 -12.80 11.99 6.61
C TYR A 252 -11.64 11.49 7.47
N PHE A 253 -11.18 12.31 8.42
CA PHE A 253 -10.04 12.01 9.31
C PHE A 253 -10.52 11.40 10.63
N PRO A 254 -10.23 10.13 10.93
CA PRO A 254 -10.63 9.52 12.20
C PRO A 254 -9.72 9.98 13.35
N SER A 255 -10.22 9.89 14.59
CA SER A 255 -9.44 10.15 15.80
C SER A 255 -9.25 8.91 16.67
N LEU A 256 -8.27 8.97 17.59
CA LEU A 256 -8.05 7.90 18.56
C LEU A 256 -9.22 7.77 19.56
N ALA A 257 -10.02 8.83 19.71
CA ALA A 257 -11.22 8.84 20.54
C ALA A 257 -12.48 8.30 19.81
N GLY A 258 -12.34 7.78 18.58
CA GLY A 258 -13.47 7.28 17.81
C GLY A 258 -14.38 8.37 17.24
N LEU A 259 -13.86 9.58 17.06
CA LEU A 259 -14.52 10.62 16.26
C LEU A 259 -14.05 10.54 14.81
N VAL A 260 -14.77 11.20 13.91
CA VAL A 260 -14.31 11.46 12.55
C VAL A 260 -14.59 12.93 12.17
N TYR A 261 -13.56 13.60 11.67
CA TYR A 261 -13.60 14.98 11.21
C TYR A 261 -13.78 15.01 9.69
N PRO A 262 -14.94 15.47 9.18
CA PRO A 262 -15.09 15.74 7.75
C PRO A 262 -14.35 17.04 7.39
N VAL A 263 -13.54 17.00 6.33
CA VAL A 263 -12.79 18.15 5.83
C VAL A 263 -13.16 18.38 4.37
N ASP A 264 -13.83 19.50 4.08
CA ASP A 264 -14.09 19.94 2.71
C ASP A 264 -12.78 20.40 2.06
N ILE A 265 -12.46 19.77 0.94
CA ILE A 265 -11.24 19.97 0.17
C ILE A 265 -11.53 20.53 -1.23
N SER A 266 -12.76 20.92 -1.53
CA SER A 266 -13.15 21.48 -2.84
C SER A 266 -12.55 22.88 -3.07
N GLY A 267 -12.37 23.66 -2.01
CA GLY A 267 -11.87 25.02 -2.05
C GLY A 267 -10.34 25.13 -1.97
N LYS A 268 -9.84 26.36 -2.09
CA LYS A 268 -8.41 26.69 -1.95
C LYS A 268 -7.85 26.52 -0.53
N LEU A 269 -8.73 26.51 0.47
CA LEU A 269 -8.43 26.31 1.88
C LEU A 269 -9.29 25.14 2.37
N ALA A 270 -8.65 24.16 3.00
CA ALA A 270 -9.35 23.06 3.65
C ALA A 270 -10.28 23.60 4.74
N LYS A 271 -11.53 23.12 4.79
CA LYS A 271 -12.51 23.54 5.81
C LYS A 271 -12.91 22.35 6.66
N VAL A 272 -12.51 22.38 7.91
CA VAL A 272 -12.86 21.36 8.89
C VAL A 272 -14.31 21.57 9.31
N GLY A 273 -15.15 20.56 9.13
CA GLY A 273 -16.53 20.53 9.61
C GLY A 273 -16.65 19.92 11.00
N GLU A 274 -17.87 19.93 11.53
CA GLU A 274 -18.16 19.36 12.85
C GLU A 274 -17.87 17.85 12.88
N PRO A 275 -17.10 17.36 13.88
CA PRO A 275 -16.86 15.95 14.04
C PRO A 275 -18.10 15.21 14.51
N TRP A 276 -18.18 13.92 14.18
CA TRP A 276 -19.23 13.03 14.68
C TRP A 276 -18.64 11.70 15.16
N SER A 277 -19.37 11.00 16.01
CA SER A 277 -18.89 9.79 16.68
C SER A 277 -19.07 8.54 15.81
N LEU A 278 -18.01 7.75 15.68
CA LEU A 278 -18.03 6.41 15.09
C LEU A 278 -18.59 5.36 16.07
N VAL A 279 -18.56 5.66 17.37
CA VAL A 279 -18.92 4.75 18.46
C VAL A 279 -20.15 5.27 19.22
N SER A 280 -21.01 4.35 19.67
CA SER A 280 -22.04 4.65 20.67
C SER A 280 -21.44 4.81 22.07
N GLU A 281 -22.21 5.34 23.02
CA GLU A 281 -21.78 5.48 24.43
C GLU A 281 -21.34 4.14 25.04
N ALA A 282 -22.07 3.06 24.76
CA ALA A 282 -21.72 1.71 25.24
C ALA A 282 -20.41 1.19 24.63
N GLU A 283 -20.18 1.45 23.34
CA GLU A 283 -18.94 1.08 22.65
C GLU A 283 -17.76 1.92 23.15
N SER A 284 -17.97 3.21 23.42
CA SER A 284 -16.97 4.07 24.05
C SER A 284 -16.62 3.59 25.46
N ALA A 285 -17.60 3.14 26.26
CA ALA A 285 -17.35 2.56 27.58
C ALA A 285 -16.55 1.25 27.50
N ALA A 286 -16.77 0.46 26.45
CA ALA A 286 -15.98 -0.72 26.12
C ALA A 286 -14.67 -0.39 25.36
N LYS A 287 -14.31 0.90 25.27
CA LYS A 287 -13.08 1.40 24.66
C LYS A 287 -12.87 0.94 23.21
N TRP A 288 -13.95 0.88 22.43
CA TRP A 288 -13.82 0.71 21.00
C TRP A 288 -13.19 1.94 20.36
N ALA A 289 -12.16 1.74 19.54
CA ALA A 289 -11.50 2.81 18.80
C ALA A 289 -10.98 2.29 17.45
N PRO A 290 -10.72 3.18 16.48
CA PRO A 290 -10.01 2.81 15.27
C PRO A 290 -8.58 2.40 15.57
N ALA A 291 -8.04 1.42 14.85
CA ALA A 291 -6.60 1.09 14.87
C ALA A 291 -6.16 0.28 13.65
N GLY A 292 -4.88 0.37 13.31
CA GLY A 292 -4.26 -0.38 12.20
C GLY A 292 -3.29 0.48 11.40
N ILE A 293 -2.59 -0.12 10.44
CA ILE A 293 -1.61 0.56 9.57
C ILE A 293 -2.33 1.17 8.36
N GLY A 294 -2.99 0.37 7.53
CA GLY A 294 -3.92 0.83 6.51
C GLY A 294 -5.34 0.86 7.06
N LEU A 295 -5.63 1.66 8.09
CA LEU A 295 -6.85 1.47 8.90
C LEU A 295 -8.18 1.86 8.22
N ILE A 296 -8.16 2.68 7.17
CA ILE A 296 -9.36 3.23 6.55
C ILE A 296 -9.24 3.30 5.04
N ASP A 297 -10.34 3.03 4.33
CA ASP A 297 -10.47 3.21 2.88
C ASP A 297 -11.95 3.40 2.50
N LYS A 298 -12.24 3.65 1.23
CA LYS A 298 -13.60 3.97 0.74
C LYS A 298 -14.03 3.14 -0.47
N ASP A 299 -15.35 3.06 -0.67
CA ASP A 299 -15.95 2.53 -1.90
C ASP A 299 -16.57 3.62 -2.78
N ASP A 300 -17.09 3.22 -3.94
CA ASP A 300 -17.78 4.13 -4.88
C ASP A 300 -19.26 4.34 -4.53
N LEU A 301 -19.75 3.72 -3.45
CA LEU A 301 -21.11 3.92 -2.94
C LEU A 301 -21.16 5.07 -1.91
N GLY A 302 -20.04 5.78 -1.70
CA GLY A 302 -19.94 6.87 -0.73
C GLY A 302 -19.81 6.39 0.71
N ARG A 303 -19.31 5.17 0.90
CA ARG A 303 -19.05 4.60 2.23
C ARG A 303 -17.56 4.54 2.50
N PHE A 304 -17.19 4.66 3.77
CA PHE A 304 -15.85 4.32 4.23
C PHE A 304 -15.87 3.14 5.20
N TYR A 305 -14.77 2.41 5.19
CA TYR A 305 -14.51 1.20 5.96
C TYR A 305 -13.36 1.51 6.90
N ILE A 306 -13.51 1.22 8.19
CA ILE A 306 -12.51 1.51 9.19
C ILE A 306 -12.28 0.30 10.12
N LEU A 307 -11.03 -0.08 10.32
CA LEU A 307 -10.64 -1.12 11.29
C LEU A 307 -10.82 -0.61 12.71
N MET A 308 -11.52 -1.39 13.53
CA MET A 308 -11.92 -1.05 14.89
C MET A 308 -11.52 -2.16 15.85
N HIS A 309 -11.13 -1.79 17.06
CA HIS A 309 -10.77 -2.74 18.10
C HIS A 309 -11.31 -2.34 19.48
N PRO A 310 -11.65 -3.31 20.35
CA PRO A 310 -12.00 -3.05 21.74
C PRO A 310 -10.75 -2.81 22.59
N ASP A 311 -10.97 -2.40 23.84
CA ASP A 311 -9.92 -2.27 24.86
C ASP A 311 -8.76 -1.33 24.45
N SER A 312 -9.10 -0.24 23.74
CA SER A 312 -8.15 0.79 23.36
C SER A 312 -7.40 1.36 24.56
N LYS A 313 -6.09 1.50 24.38
CA LYS A 313 -5.15 2.01 25.37
C LYS A 313 -4.04 2.76 24.66
N ASP A 314 -3.31 3.57 25.41
CA ASP A 314 -2.16 4.27 24.86
C ASP A 314 -1.19 3.27 24.18
N GLY A 315 -0.74 3.61 22.97
CA GLY A 315 0.07 2.76 22.10
C GLY A 315 -0.66 1.67 21.30
N SER A 316 -1.98 1.45 21.43
CA SER A 316 -2.68 0.39 20.67
C SER A 316 -3.12 0.80 19.26
N TYR A 317 -2.97 2.07 18.88
CA TYR A 317 -3.54 2.68 17.68
C TYR A 317 -3.02 2.13 16.32
N GLN A 318 -1.91 1.40 16.30
CA GLN A 318 -1.42 0.71 15.10
C GLN A 318 -1.70 -0.80 15.12
N GLY A 319 -2.34 -1.31 16.18
CA GLY A 319 -2.46 -2.74 16.45
C GLY A 319 -3.45 -3.49 15.56
N GLY A 320 -4.26 -2.78 14.77
CA GLY A 320 -5.34 -3.40 13.99
C GLY A 320 -6.57 -3.74 14.85
N GLY A 321 -7.46 -4.59 14.34
CA GLY A 321 -8.67 -4.95 15.06
C GLY A 321 -9.40 -6.19 14.52
N PRO A 322 -10.35 -6.74 15.31
CA PRO A 322 -11.16 -7.88 14.93
C PRO A 322 -12.38 -7.50 14.08
N GLU A 323 -12.70 -6.21 13.93
CA GLU A 323 -13.86 -5.76 13.17
C GLU A 323 -13.50 -4.64 12.19
N VAL A 324 -14.16 -4.64 11.04
CA VAL A 324 -14.22 -3.49 10.12
C VAL A 324 -15.63 -2.92 10.16
N TRP A 325 -15.76 -1.63 10.47
CA TRP A 325 -17.04 -0.94 10.49
C TRP A 325 -17.21 -0.12 9.22
N VAL A 326 -18.42 -0.14 8.67
CA VAL A 326 -18.75 0.57 7.42
C VAL A 326 -19.73 1.68 7.72
N PHE A 327 -19.42 2.88 7.25
CA PHE A 327 -20.23 4.08 7.45
C PHE A 327 -20.69 4.67 6.12
N ASP A 328 -21.96 5.03 6.04
CA ASP A 328 -22.46 5.94 5.02
C ASP A 328 -22.05 7.36 5.42
N ALA A 329 -21.14 7.95 4.65
CA ALA A 329 -20.47 9.19 5.03
C ALA A 329 -21.42 10.40 4.94
N ALA A 330 -22.38 10.37 4.02
CA ALA A 330 -23.39 11.41 3.88
C ALA A 330 -24.42 11.36 5.00
N LYS A 331 -24.82 10.15 5.43
CA LYS A 331 -25.78 9.96 6.53
C LYS A 331 -25.15 9.96 7.91
N GLN A 332 -23.81 10.01 8.00
CA GLN A 332 -23.05 9.93 9.26
C GLN A 332 -23.48 8.73 10.11
N LYS A 333 -23.67 7.57 9.46
CA LYS A 333 -24.29 6.41 10.11
C LYS A 333 -23.57 5.12 9.75
N ARG A 334 -23.31 4.29 10.76
CA ARG A 334 -22.84 2.92 10.58
C ARG A 334 -23.91 2.09 9.88
N VAL A 335 -23.55 1.48 8.76
CA VAL A 335 -24.44 0.64 7.94
C VAL A 335 -24.10 -0.84 8.01
N LEU A 336 -22.87 -1.19 8.41
CA LEU A 336 -22.44 -2.58 8.54
C LEU A 336 -21.32 -2.70 9.58
N LYS A 337 -21.26 -3.85 10.25
CA LYS A 337 -20.09 -4.34 10.98
C LYS A 337 -19.68 -5.67 10.36
N ILE A 338 -18.40 -5.79 10.04
CA ILE A 338 -17.83 -6.99 9.44
C ILE A 338 -16.88 -7.59 10.49
N SER A 339 -17.23 -8.75 11.03
CA SER A 339 -16.37 -9.50 11.93
C SER A 339 -15.33 -10.27 11.12
N MET A 340 -14.06 -10.02 11.39
CA MET A 340 -12.97 -10.66 10.69
C MET A 340 -12.78 -12.11 11.17
N LYS A 341 -12.34 -13.00 10.27
CA LYS A 341 -12.00 -14.39 10.58
C LYS A 341 -10.69 -14.46 11.37
N ALA A 342 -9.73 -13.60 11.03
CA ALA A 342 -8.53 -13.35 11.80
C ALA A 342 -8.42 -11.86 12.17
N TRP A 343 -7.45 -11.50 13.02
CA TRP A 343 -7.19 -10.10 13.33
C TRP A 343 -6.78 -9.34 12.05
N GLY A 344 -7.28 -8.13 11.84
CA GLY A 344 -6.98 -7.32 10.65
C GLY A 344 -5.98 -6.20 10.97
N LEU A 345 -4.98 -5.98 10.12
CA LEU A 345 -3.93 -4.95 10.29
C LEU A 345 -4.09 -3.74 9.37
N SER A 346 -4.39 -4.01 8.11
CA SER A 346 -4.55 -3.03 7.03
C SER A 346 -5.68 -3.46 6.12
N LEU A 347 -6.39 -2.50 5.55
CA LEU A 347 -7.50 -2.74 4.66
C LEU A 347 -7.41 -1.93 3.37
N ALA A 348 -8.04 -2.44 2.31
CA ALA A 348 -8.33 -1.70 1.09
C ALA A 348 -9.66 -2.17 0.51
N VAL A 349 -10.35 -1.28 -0.21
CA VAL A 349 -11.68 -1.55 -0.75
C VAL A 349 -11.68 -1.33 -2.26
N SER A 350 -12.24 -2.30 -2.99
CA SER A 350 -12.33 -2.23 -4.43
C SER A 350 -13.32 -1.15 -4.89
N ARG A 351 -13.08 -0.62 -6.09
CA ARG A 351 -14.01 0.27 -6.78
C ARG A 351 -15.24 -0.50 -7.31
N GLY A 352 -16.25 0.25 -7.76
CA GLY A 352 -17.46 -0.26 -8.39
C GLY A 352 -18.64 -0.52 -7.45
N LYS A 353 -19.73 -1.04 -8.02
CA LYS A 353 -21.03 -1.21 -7.33
C LYS A 353 -21.09 -2.40 -6.36
N LYS A 354 -20.10 -3.30 -6.44
CA LYS A 354 -19.97 -4.50 -5.59
C LYS A 354 -18.59 -4.47 -4.93
N PRO A 355 -18.39 -3.58 -3.95
CA PRO A 355 -17.09 -3.43 -3.32
C PRO A 355 -16.68 -4.72 -2.63
N ARG A 356 -15.38 -5.02 -2.71
CA ARG A 356 -14.71 -6.12 -2.04
C ARG A 356 -13.73 -5.52 -1.06
N LEU A 357 -13.74 -6.02 0.16
CA LEU A 357 -12.84 -5.60 1.22
C LEU A 357 -11.70 -6.63 1.29
N MET A 358 -10.46 -6.16 1.11
CA MET A 358 -9.25 -6.95 1.37
C MET A 358 -8.65 -6.51 2.70
N VAL A 359 -8.26 -7.47 3.55
CA VAL A 359 -7.67 -7.21 4.87
C VAL A 359 -6.42 -8.06 5.07
N THR A 360 -5.31 -7.45 5.50
CA THR A 360 -4.10 -8.17 5.88
C THR A 360 -4.24 -8.76 7.29
N ASN A 361 -3.97 -10.05 7.44
CA ASN A 361 -3.80 -10.71 8.74
C ASN A 361 -2.37 -10.49 9.28
N PRO A 362 -2.15 -9.90 10.46
CA PRO A 362 -0.81 -9.63 10.99
C PRO A 362 -0.09 -10.86 11.53
N THR A 363 -0.73 -12.02 11.61
CA THR A 363 -0.12 -13.24 12.15
C THR A 363 0.65 -14.01 11.10
N ASP A 364 0.02 -14.25 9.94
CA ASP A 364 0.60 -15.03 8.84
C ASP A 364 0.73 -14.25 7.53
N MET A 365 0.39 -12.95 7.55
CA MET A 365 0.46 -12.04 6.41
C MET A 365 -0.45 -12.42 5.24
N SER A 366 -1.39 -13.35 5.44
CA SER A 366 -2.42 -13.67 4.46
C SER A 366 -3.40 -12.51 4.24
N LEU A 367 -4.11 -12.56 3.11
CA LEU A 367 -5.10 -11.55 2.73
C LEU A 367 -6.50 -12.16 2.78
N GLU A 368 -7.35 -11.66 3.66
CA GLU A 368 -8.75 -12.07 3.74
C GLU A 368 -9.62 -11.19 2.86
N ILE A 369 -10.53 -11.79 2.11
CA ILE A 369 -11.46 -11.10 1.21
C ILE A 369 -12.88 -11.23 1.74
N TYR A 370 -13.59 -10.11 1.81
CA TYR A 370 -14.98 -10.01 2.23
C TYR A 370 -15.84 -9.33 1.18
N ASP A 371 -17.13 -9.67 1.14
CA ASP A 371 -18.14 -8.91 0.41
C ASP A 371 -18.41 -7.59 1.15
N GLY A 372 -18.25 -6.46 0.45
CA GLY A 372 -18.44 -5.13 1.05
C GLY A 372 -19.90 -4.71 1.21
N LEU A 373 -20.87 -5.48 0.71
CA LEU A 373 -22.30 -5.22 0.89
C LEU A 373 -22.87 -6.05 2.06
N SER A 374 -22.54 -7.34 2.13
CA SER A 374 -23.04 -8.25 3.17
C SER A 374 -22.09 -8.41 4.36
N GLY A 375 -20.79 -8.21 4.17
CA GLY A 375 -19.77 -8.52 5.17
C GLY A 375 -19.40 -10.00 5.22
N GLU A 376 -19.89 -10.82 4.30
CA GLU A 376 -19.57 -12.24 4.28
C GLU A 376 -18.11 -12.48 3.86
N PHE A 377 -17.45 -13.39 4.57
CA PHE A 377 -16.14 -13.88 4.19
C PHE A 377 -16.22 -14.66 2.87
N ILE A 378 -15.31 -14.38 1.95
CA ILE A 378 -15.24 -15.02 0.63
C ILE A 378 -14.11 -16.05 0.58
N LYS A 379 -12.87 -15.60 0.80
CA LYS A 379 -11.67 -16.44 0.69
C LYS A 379 -10.48 -15.80 1.40
N THR A 380 -9.44 -16.61 1.61
CA THR A 380 -8.11 -16.17 2.01
C THR A 380 -7.13 -16.39 0.86
N ILE A 381 -6.32 -15.38 0.54
CA ILE A 381 -5.22 -15.45 -0.42
C ILE A 381 -3.92 -15.52 0.38
N THR A 382 -3.12 -16.56 0.16
CA THR A 382 -1.86 -16.82 0.87
C THR A 382 -0.94 -17.66 0.00
N GLY A 383 0.36 -17.69 0.30
CA GLY A 383 1.34 -18.52 -0.40
C GLY A 383 1.89 -17.86 -1.67
N PHE A 384 1.68 -16.56 -1.87
CA PHE A 384 2.20 -15.80 -3.01
C PHE A 384 3.63 -15.28 -2.78
N GLY A 385 4.29 -15.73 -1.71
CA GLY A 385 5.63 -15.27 -1.29
C GLY A 385 5.59 -14.00 -0.44
N GLN A 386 4.47 -13.74 0.23
CA GLN A 386 4.28 -12.56 1.06
C GLN A 386 5.24 -12.52 2.25
N SER A 387 5.76 -11.34 2.57
CA SER A 387 6.57 -11.10 3.76
C SER A 387 5.89 -10.15 4.75
N THR A 388 5.49 -8.97 4.31
CA THR A 388 4.76 -7.99 5.11
C THR A 388 3.87 -7.08 4.23
N PRO A 389 2.69 -7.55 3.78
CA PRO A 389 1.67 -6.76 3.08
C PRO A 389 1.10 -5.62 3.94
N LEU A 390 1.87 -4.54 4.12
CA LEU A 390 1.52 -3.46 5.03
C LEU A 390 0.46 -2.51 4.47
N MET A 391 0.43 -2.31 3.16
CA MET A 391 -0.51 -1.41 2.50
C MET A 391 -1.07 -2.07 1.25
N MET A 392 -2.35 -1.87 0.99
CA MET A 392 -2.95 -2.26 -0.28
C MET A 392 -3.70 -1.08 -0.89
N HIS A 393 -3.78 -1.11 -2.22
CA HIS A 393 -4.47 -0.12 -3.02
C HIS A 393 -5.38 -0.87 -3.96
N SER A 394 -6.66 -0.50 -4.03
CA SER A 394 -7.48 -0.94 -5.15
C SER A 394 -6.89 -0.42 -6.46
N SER A 395 -7.09 -1.17 -7.53
CA SER A 395 -6.74 -0.71 -8.87
C SER A 395 -7.41 0.65 -9.14
N ARG A 396 -6.75 1.53 -9.91
CA ARG A 396 -7.33 2.79 -10.40
C ARG A 396 -7.86 2.71 -11.82
#